data_AF-E2DSL5-F1
#
_entry.id   AF-E2DSL5-F1
#
_cell.length_a   1.000
_cell.length_b   1.000
_cell.length_c   1.000
_cell.angle_alpha   90.00
_cell.angle_beta   90.00
_cell.angle_gamma   90.00
#
_symmetry.space_group_name_H-M   'P 1'
#
loop_
_entity.id
_entity.type
_entity.pdbx_description
1 polymer ?
#
loop_
_entity_poly.entity_id
_entity_poly.type
_entity_poly.pdbx_seq_one_letter_code
_entity_poly.pdbx_strand_id
1 'polypeptide(L)'
;MNHPSGSKHSGWKGGVAEEKREGYDREKYNTWRQGIFISSKLKCFLTGLSLPNELQAHHLDSWFTASEKRYEISNGVLLLKEIHVQFHSEYGYHTTRESFEQFCLEKFNKKEFPWVTDKQAMKQLDGILLKRKEKGKEELSKMISERNSILKEGNYENRKSKLFLYCPKHDATHHTTVFHFKR
;
A
#
# COMPACT_ATOMS: atom_id res chain seq x y z
N MET A 1 19.45 25.34 -10.92
CA MET A 1 20.72 24.87 -10.32
C MET A 1 20.80 23.37 -10.53
N ASN A 2 21.83 22.88 -11.25
CA ASN A 2 22.02 21.45 -11.48
C ASN A 2 22.77 20.87 -10.29
N HIS A 3 22.06 20.14 -9.42
CA HIS A 3 22.71 19.37 -8.38
C HIS A 3 23.48 18.21 -9.03
N PRO A 4 24.74 17.93 -8.62
CA PRO A 4 25.47 16.79 -9.13
C PRO A 4 24.70 15.50 -8.79
N SER A 5 24.53 14.63 -9.78
CA SER A 5 23.82 13.36 -9.66
C SER A 5 24.66 12.22 -10.24
N GLY A 6 24.31 10.98 -9.91
CA GLY A 6 25.07 9.80 -10.32
C GLY A 6 26.50 9.82 -9.76
N SER A 7 27.48 9.39 -10.55
CA SER A 7 28.89 9.31 -10.17
C SER A 7 29.54 10.63 -9.74
N LYS A 8 28.87 11.75 -9.99
CA LYS A 8 29.34 13.09 -9.64
C LYS A 8 28.86 13.56 -8.27
N HIS A 9 27.93 12.87 -7.61
CA HIS A 9 27.47 13.23 -6.27
C HIS A 9 28.44 12.71 -5.20
N SER A 10 28.79 13.53 -4.21
CA SER A 10 29.79 13.18 -3.17
C SER A 10 29.42 11.95 -2.33
N GLY A 11 28.12 11.63 -2.24
CA GLY A 11 27.61 10.41 -1.59
C GLY A 11 27.45 9.19 -2.50
N TRP A 12 27.98 9.20 -3.74
CA TRP A 12 27.82 8.09 -4.67
C TRP A 12 28.66 6.88 -4.25
N LYS A 13 27.99 5.76 -3.98
CA LYS A 13 28.62 4.48 -3.60
C LYS A 13 28.75 3.53 -4.78
N GLY A 14 29.28 3.99 -5.91
CA GLY A 14 29.65 3.12 -7.04
C GLY A 14 28.52 2.34 -7.70
N GLY A 15 27.32 2.90 -7.83
CA GLY A 15 26.21 2.22 -8.52
C GLY A 15 25.48 1.13 -7.70
N VAL A 16 25.89 0.85 -6.45
CA VAL A 16 25.23 -0.13 -5.55
C VAL A 16 23.73 0.17 -5.34
N ALA A 17 23.34 1.45 -5.41
CA ALA A 17 21.92 1.85 -5.34
C ALA A 17 21.13 1.51 -6.61
N GLU A 18 21.82 1.35 -7.75
CA GLU A 18 21.26 1.02 -9.06
C GLU A 18 21.06 -0.50 -9.18
N GLU A 19 22.02 -1.32 -8.72
CA GLU A 19 21.85 -2.78 -8.56
C GLU A 19 20.71 -3.13 -7.59
N LYS A 20 20.60 -2.42 -6.44
CA LYS A 20 19.47 -2.60 -5.51
C LYS A 20 18.10 -2.19 -6.10
N ARG A 21 18.09 -1.41 -7.18
CA ARG A 21 16.87 -0.97 -7.88
C ARG A 21 16.46 -1.89 -9.02
N GLU A 22 17.25 -2.89 -9.36
CA GLU A 22 16.93 -3.79 -10.46
C GLU A 22 15.66 -4.62 -10.13
N GLY A 23 14.60 -4.34 -10.88
CA GLY A 23 13.26 -4.88 -10.63
C GLY A 23 12.49 -4.23 -9.46
N TYR A 24 12.96 -3.10 -8.90
CA TYR A 24 12.21 -2.29 -7.92
C TYR A 24 11.32 -1.27 -8.64
N ASP A 25 10.02 -1.44 -8.47
CA ASP A 25 8.99 -0.52 -8.92
C ASP A 25 8.32 0.10 -7.69
N ARG A 26 8.50 1.41 -7.52
CA ARG A 26 8.00 2.14 -6.36
C ARG A 26 6.48 2.11 -6.26
N GLU A 27 5.77 2.19 -7.39
CA GLU A 27 4.31 2.20 -7.40
C GLU A 27 3.75 0.81 -7.05
N LYS A 28 4.33 -0.25 -7.62
CA LYS A 28 3.98 -1.63 -7.27
C LYS A 28 4.29 -1.92 -5.81
N TYR A 29 5.46 -1.50 -5.31
CA TYR A 29 5.83 -1.67 -3.90
C TYR A 29 4.85 -0.97 -2.96
N ASN A 30 4.49 0.28 -3.25
CA ASN A 30 3.51 1.02 -2.45
C ASN A 30 2.13 0.35 -2.47
N THR A 31 1.72 -0.18 -3.61
CA THR A 31 0.45 -0.88 -3.79
C THR A 31 0.43 -2.19 -2.99
N TRP A 32 1.47 -3.01 -3.11
CA TRP A 32 1.69 -4.22 -2.33
C TRP A 32 1.63 -3.94 -0.83
N ARG A 33 2.40 -2.96 -0.36
CA ARG A 33 2.42 -2.56 1.06
C ARG A 33 1.03 -2.13 1.53
N GLN A 34 0.33 -1.29 0.78
CA GLN A 34 -1.03 -0.87 1.14
C GLN A 34 -2.00 -2.05 1.19
N GLY A 35 -1.91 -2.97 0.23
CA GLY A 35 -2.77 -4.15 0.19
C GLY A 35 -2.57 -5.08 1.40
N ILE A 36 -1.34 -5.27 1.89
CA ILE A 36 -1.07 -6.00 3.14
C ILE A 36 -1.72 -5.34 4.35
N PHE A 37 -1.58 -4.02 4.49
CA PHE A 37 -2.19 -3.28 5.60
C PHE A 37 -3.72 -3.42 5.59
N ILE A 38 -4.32 -3.40 4.40
CA ILE A 38 -5.76 -3.55 4.19
C ILE A 38 -6.22 -4.98 4.50
N SER A 39 -5.56 -6.01 3.94
CA SER A 39 -5.93 -7.41 4.12
C SER A 39 -5.79 -7.85 5.58
N SER A 40 -4.77 -7.31 6.27
CA SER A 40 -4.51 -7.58 7.69
C SER A 40 -5.39 -6.76 8.64
N LYS A 41 -6.33 -5.96 8.12
CA LYS A 41 -7.20 -5.05 8.91
C LYS A 41 -6.40 -4.18 9.90
N LEU A 42 -5.22 -3.72 9.49
CA LEU A 42 -4.28 -2.95 10.31
C LEU A 42 -3.89 -3.63 11.63
N LYS A 43 -3.86 -4.97 11.68
CA LYS A 43 -3.46 -5.73 12.87
C LYS A 43 -2.23 -6.57 12.57
N CYS A 44 -1.34 -6.68 13.55
CA CYS A 44 -0.25 -7.62 13.50
C CYS A 44 -0.79 -9.06 13.43
N PHE A 45 -0.24 -9.87 12.53
CA PHE A 45 -0.65 -11.26 12.35
C PHE A 45 -0.44 -12.14 13.60
N LEU A 46 0.62 -11.87 14.35
CA LEU A 46 1.02 -12.67 15.50
C LEU A 46 0.30 -12.26 16.78
N THR A 47 0.19 -10.95 17.05
CA THR A 47 -0.38 -10.45 18.31
C THR A 47 -1.82 -9.95 18.19
N GLY A 48 -2.31 -9.68 16.99
CA GLY A 48 -3.61 -9.04 16.75
C GLY A 48 -3.66 -7.55 17.12
N LEU A 49 -2.56 -6.96 17.60
CA LEU A 49 -2.49 -5.56 18.01
C LEU A 49 -2.49 -4.62 16.80
N SER A 50 -3.14 -3.46 16.96
CA SER A 50 -3.19 -2.40 15.94
C SER A 50 -2.46 -1.16 16.45
N LEU A 51 -1.18 -1.04 16.08
CA LEU A 51 -0.31 0.08 16.46
C LEU A 51 0.20 0.74 15.17
N PRO A 52 -0.51 1.72 14.58
CA PRO A 52 -0.26 2.20 13.23
C PRO A 52 1.19 2.59 12.92
N ASN A 53 1.91 3.16 13.90
CA ASN A 53 3.30 3.60 13.75
C ASN A 53 4.33 2.47 13.96
N GLU A 54 3.89 1.33 14.49
CA GLU A 54 4.74 0.17 14.77
C GLU A 54 4.51 -0.98 13.80
N LEU A 55 3.59 -0.84 12.83
CA LEU A 55 3.29 -1.90 11.87
C LEU A 55 4.18 -1.82 10.62
N GLN A 56 4.73 -2.96 10.21
CA GLN A 56 5.56 -3.11 9.02
C GLN A 56 5.11 -4.30 8.17
N ALA A 57 5.11 -4.10 6.85
CA ALA A 57 4.90 -5.19 5.90
C ALA A 57 6.19 -5.99 5.77
N HIS A 58 6.08 -7.29 5.94
CA HIS A 58 7.16 -8.26 5.81
C HIS A 58 6.89 -9.16 4.60
N HIS A 59 7.94 -9.47 3.84
CA HIS A 59 7.90 -10.44 2.75
C HIS A 59 8.14 -11.84 3.30
N LEU A 60 7.24 -12.79 3.06
CA LEU A 60 7.40 -14.18 3.52
C LEU A 60 8.57 -14.87 2.80
N ASP A 61 8.53 -14.86 1.46
CA ASP A 61 9.65 -15.22 0.60
C ASP A 61 10.43 -13.95 0.25
N SER A 62 11.74 -13.97 0.55
CA SER A 62 12.57 -12.76 0.53
C SER A 62 12.58 -12.04 -0.82
N TRP A 63 12.71 -10.72 -0.76
CA TRP A 63 12.83 -9.85 -1.93
C TRP A 63 13.94 -10.28 -2.91
N PHE A 64 15.04 -10.81 -2.37
CA PHE A 64 16.22 -11.19 -3.14
C PHE A 64 16.03 -12.52 -3.87
N THR A 65 15.38 -13.49 -3.24
CA THR A 65 15.28 -14.86 -3.77
C THR A 65 13.99 -15.12 -4.55
N ALA A 66 12.92 -14.37 -4.30
CA ALA A 66 11.61 -14.58 -4.94
C ALA A 66 11.18 -13.33 -5.74
N SER A 67 11.89 -13.06 -6.83
CA SER A 67 11.69 -11.86 -7.66
C SER A 67 10.29 -11.75 -8.27
N GLU A 68 9.70 -12.90 -8.59
CA GLU A 68 8.36 -13.07 -9.14
C GLU A 68 7.26 -12.74 -8.13
N LYS A 69 7.52 -12.93 -6.83
CA LYS A 69 6.55 -12.75 -5.75
C LYS A 69 6.65 -11.39 -5.04
N ARG A 70 7.54 -10.50 -5.47
CA ARG A 70 7.85 -9.21 -4.78
C ARG A 70 6.62 -8.33 -4.52
N TYR A 71 5.64 -8.41 -5.40
CA TYR A 71 4.43 -7.58 -5.36
C TYR A 71 3.15 -8.40 -5.13
N GLU A 72 3.29 -9.70 -4.88
CA GLU A 72 2.17 -10.57 -4.51
C GLU A 72 1.78 -10.31 -3.06
N ILE A 73 0.50 -10.03 -2.85
CA ILE A 73 -0.02 -9.71 -1.50
C ILE A 73 0.02 -10.97 -0.62
N SER A 74 -0.14 -12.15 -1.23
CA SER A 74 -0.01 -13.46 -0.59
C SER A 74 1.42 -13.74 -0.07
N ASN A 75 2.42 -13.04 -0.62
CA ASN A 75 3.80 -13.06 -0.16
C ASN A 75 4.09 -12.02 0.94
N GLY A 76 3.03 -11.48 1.55
CA GLY A 76 3.11 -10.41 2.52
C GLY A 76 2.40 -10.72 3.82
N VAL A 77 2.97 -10.25 4.94
CA VAL A 77 2.32 -10.29 6.26
C VAL A 77 2.56 -8.98 7.01
N LEU A 78 1.61 -8.56 7.84
CA LEU A 78 1.76 -7.37 8.66
C LEU A 78 2.23 -7.74 10.07
N LEU A 79 3.35 -7.16 10.50
CA LEU A 79 3.98 -7.43 11.80
C LEU A 79 4.18 -6.14 12.59
N LEU A 80 4.26 -6.27 13.91
CA LEU A 80 4.88 -5.22 14.72
C LEU A 80 6.38 -5.17 14.40
N LYS A 81 6.94 -3.97 14.42
CA LYS A 81 8.33 -3.68 14.11
C LYS A 81 9.29 -4.51 14.97
N GLU A 82 9.01 -4.62 16.26
CA GLU A 82 9.81 -5.44 17.19
C GLU A 82 9.84 -6.91 16.77
N ILE A 83 8.70 -7.48 16.37
CA ILE A 83 8.58 -8.88 15.95
C ILE A 83 9.25 -9.08 14.59
N HIS A 84 9.10 -8.11 13.68
CA HIS A 84 9.76 -8.12 12.38
C HIS A 84 11.29 -8.10 12.52
N VAL A 85 11.82 -7.26 13.41
CA VAL A 85 13.25 -7.21 13.74
C VAL A 85 13.70 -8.50 14.41
N GLN A 86 12.93 -9.03 15.36
CA GLN A 86 13.24 -10.30 16.03
C GLN A 86 13.36 -11.44 15.01
N PHE A 87 12.40 -11.55 14.09
CA PHE A 87 12.44 -12.57 13.04
C PHE A 87 13.72 -12.48 12.21
N HIS A 88 14.07 -11.29 11.72
CA HIS A 88 15.31 -11.10 10.95
C HIS A 88 16.58 -11.28 11.77
N SER A 89 16.53 -11.05 13.09
CA SER A 89 17.64 -11.33 14.00
C SER A 89 17.92 -12.83 14.14
N GLU A 90 16.89 -13.67 14.02
CA GLU A 90 17.00 -15.12 14.22
C GLU A 90 17.22 -15.87 12.89
N TYR A 91 16.57 -15.45 11.81
CA TYR A 91 16.57 -16.16 10.52
C TYR A 91 17.32 -15.43 9.39
N GLY A 92 17.85 -14.23 9.65
CA GLY A 92 18.54 -13.41 8.64
C GLY A 92 17.58 -12.75 7.64
N TYR A 93 18.10 -12.28 6.50
CA TYR A 93 17.33 -11.54 5.48
C TYR A 93 16.94 -12.36 4.23
N HIS A 94 17.50 -13.57 4.09
CA HIS A 94 17.16 -14.51 3.01
C HIS A 94 16.15 -15.53 3.51
N THR A 95 14.97 -15.03 3.88
CA THR A 95 13.92 -15.80 4.53
C THR A 95 12.97 -16.45 3.52
N THR A 96 12.36 -17.55 3.92
CA THR A 96 11.28 -18.22 3.19
C THR A 96 10.02 -18.25 4.03
N ARG A 97 8.87 -18.51 3.39
CA ARG A 97 7.61 -18.74 4.10
C ARG A 97 7.75 -19.78 5.21
N GLU A 98 8.44 -20.89 4.96
CA GLU A 98 8.64 -21.97 5.94
C GLU A 98 9.43 -21.48 7.16
N SER A 99 10.48 -20.65 6.94
CA SER A 99 11.23 -20.07 8.06
C SER A 99 10.36 -19.15 8.92
N PHE A 100 9.44 -18.41 8.31
CA PHE A 100 8.50 -17.56 9.03
C PHE A 100 7.45 -18.38 9.79
N GLU A 101 6.92 -19.44 9.19
CA GLU A 101 6.01 -20.38 9.86
C GLU A 101 6.67 -21.04 11.08
N GLN A 102 7.94 -21.44 10.95
CA GLN A 102 8.71 -22.00 12.05
C GLN A 102 8.85 -21.00 13.20
N PHE A 103 9.21 -19.74 12.90
CA PHE A 103 9.26 -18.67 13.90
C PHE A 103 7.91 -18.47 14.61
N CYS A 104 6.81 -18.47 13.85
CA CYS A 104 5.46 -18.35 14.39
C CYS A 104 5.11 -19.49 15.34
N LEU A 105 5.50 -20.71 14.99
CA LEU A 105 5.27 -21.89 15.81
C LEU A 105 6.10 -21.84 17.10
N GLU A 106 7.39 -21.56 17.01
CA GLU A 106 8.32 -21.60 18.14
C GLU A 106 8.10 -20.47 19.14
N LYS A 107 7.85 -19.25 18.67
CA LYS A 107 7.78 -18.06 19.53
C LYS A 107 6.36 -17.68 19.95
N PHE A 108 5.36 -18.06 19.17
CA PHE A 108 3.98 -17.65 19.37
C PHE A 108 2.99 -18.82 19.45
N ASN A 109 3.46 -20.07 19.32
CA ASN A 109 2.62 -21.28 19.26
C ASN A 109 1.49 -21.17 18.21
N LYS A 110 1.76 -20.44 17.11
CA LYS A 110 0.78 -20.21 16.05
C LYS A 110 0.91 -21.30 14.98
N LYS A 111 -0.21 -21.97 14.69
CA LYS A 111 -0.28 -23.13 13.77
C LYS A 111 -1.15 -22.91 12.54
N GLU A 112 -1.90 -21.81 12.52
CA GLU A 112 -2.82 -21.47 11.45
C GLU A 112 -2.22 -20.38 10.56
N PHE A 113 -2.03 -20.72 9.30
CA PHE A 113 -1.44 -19.86 8.30
C PHE A 113 -2.38 -19.70 7.11
N PRO A 114 -3.14 -18.60 7.03
CA PRO A 114 -4.09 -18.38 5.95
C PRO A 114 -3.39 -17.78 4.73
N TRP A 115 -2.31 -18.43 4.26
CA TRP A 115 -1.64 -18.02 3.01
C TRP A 115 -2.59 -18.31 1.85
N VAL A 116 -3.39 -17.32 1.49
CA VAL A 116 -4.36 -17.45 0.40
C VAL A 116 -3.62 -17.47 -0.93
N THR A 117 -4.08 -18.27 -1.89
CA THR A 117 -3.57 -18.22 -3.27
C THR A 117 -3.88 -16.88 -3.93
N ASP A 118 -3.05 -16.46 -4.88
CA ASP A 118 -3.09 -15.10 -5.47
C ASP A 118 -4.46 -14.71 -6.03
N LYS A 119 -5.19 -15.66 -6.61
CA LYS A 119 -6.54 -15.40 -7.17
C LYS A 119 -7.56 -14.96 -6.12
N GLN A 120 -7.50 -15.52 -4.92
CA GLN A 120 -8.48 -15.23 -3.88
C GLN A 120 -8.10 -13.96 -3.11
N ALA A 121 -6.80 -13.68 -2.94
CA ALA A 121 -6.31 -12.40 -2.44
C ALA A 121 -6.66 -11.23 -3.40
N MET A 122 -6.47 -11.40 -4.72
CA MET A 122 -6.84 -10.40 -5.73
C MET A 122 -8.33 -10.05 -5.67
N LYS A 123 -9.20 -11.07 -5.61
CA LYS A 123 -10.65 -10.88 -5.54
C LYS A 123 -11.09 -10.16 -4.27
N GLN A 124 -10.43 -10.43 -3.14
CA GLN A 124 -10.67 -9.69 -1.89
C GLN A 124 -10.20 -8.24 -1.99
N LEU A 125 -9.07 -7.96 -2.63
CA LEU A 125 -8.57 -6.60 -2.87
C LEU A 125 -9.49 -5.82 -3.79
N ASP A 126 -9.92 -6.40 -4.91
CA ASP A 126 -10.86 -5.76 -5.84
C ASP A 126 -12.15 -5.35 -5.13
N GLY A 127 -12.69 -6.25 -4.29
CA GLY A 127 -13.86 -5.95 -3.47
C GLY A 127 -13.64 -4.81 -2.47
N ILE A 128 -12.45 -4.71 -1.86
CA ILE A 128 -12.12 -3.64 -0.92
C ILE A 128 -11.88 -2.30 -1.64
N LEU A 129 -11.18 -2.34 -2.78
CA LEU A 129 -10.93 -1.16 -3.63
C LEU A 129 -12.24 -0.61 -4.18
N LEU A 130 -13.15 -1.48 -4.63
CA LEU A 130 -14.48 -1.10 -5.10
C LEU A 130 -15.27 -0.39 -3.98
N LYS A 131 -15.34 -0.99 -2.78
CA LYS A 131 -16.02 -0.38 -1.63
C LYS A 131 -15.43 0.98 -1.25
N ARG A 132 -14.10 1.14 -1.30
CA ARG A 132 -13.44 2.44 -1.06
C ARG A 132 -13.77 3.46 -2.14
N LYS A 133 -13.83 3.04 -3.39
CA LYS A 133 -14.19 3.89 -4.53
C LYS A 133 -15.64 4.37 -4.43
N GLU A 134 -16.56 3.47 -4.10
CA GLU A 134 -17.97 3.78 -3.84
C GLU A 134 -18.13 4.79 -2.71
N LYS A 135 -17.52 4.53 -1.55
CA LYS A 135 -17.53 5.48 -0.42
C LYS A 135 -16.98 6.85 -0.81
N GLY A 136 -15.87 6.88 -1.56
CA GLY A 136 -15.28 8.14 -2.02
C GLY A 136 -16.18 8.92 -2.98
N LYS A 137 -16.96 8.22 -3.81
CA LYS A 137 -17.98 8.79 -4.72
C LYS A 137 -19.18 9.33 -3.94
N GLU A 138 -19.66 8.60 -2.94
CA GLU A 138 -20.75 9.04 -2.06
C GLU A 138 -20.37 10.31 -1.30
N GLU A 139 -19.20 10.34 -0.68
CA GLU A 139 -18.67 11.53 0.00
C GLU A 139 -18.57 12.72 -0.94
N LEU A 140 -18.08 12.52 -2.17
CA LEU A 140 -17.99 13.59 -3.15
C LEU A 140 -19.39 14.12 -3.53
N SER A 141 -20.34 13.22 -3.79
CA SER A 141 -21.72 13.58 -4.14
C SER A 141 -22.37 14.42 -3.03
N LYS A 142 -22.20 13.99 -1.78
CA LYS A 142 -22.67 14.73 -0.60
C LYS A 142 -22.07 16.13 -0.54
N MET A 143 -20.76 16.28 -0.71
CA MET A 143 -20.10 17.60 -0.69
C MET A 143 -20.55 18.52 -1.83
N ILE A 144 -20.77 17.97 -3.03
CA ILE A 144 -21.28 18.74 -4.18
C ILE A 144 -22.67 19.30 -3.85
N SER A 145 -23.54 18.45 -3.27
CA SER A 145 -24.88 18.86 -2.85
C SER A 145 -24.85 19.90 -1.71
N GLU A 146 -24.03 19.70 -0.68
CA GLU A 146 -23.90 20.64 0.45
C GLU A 146 -23.42 22.03 0.03
N ARG A 147 -22.57 22.09 -1.00
CA ARG A 147 -22.07 23.35 -1.58
C ARG A 147 -22.99 23.91 -2.67
N ASN A 148 -24.21 23.38 -2.80
CA ASN A 148 -25.20 23.77 -3.81
C ASN A 148 -24.61 23.83 -5.23
N SER A 149 -23.69 22.93 -5.55
CA SER A 149 -23.05 22.84 -6.87
C SER A 149 -23.67 21.70 -7.66
N ILE A 150 -23.62 21.78 -8.99
CA ILE A 150 -24.15 20.75 -9.89
C ILE A 150 -22.99 20.16 -10.69
N LEU A 151 -22.78 18.84 -10.57
CA LEU A 151 -21.80 18.14 -11.39
C LEU A 151 -22.28 18.05 -12.84
N LYS A 152 -21.54 18.69 -13.75
CA LYS A 152 -21.80 18.63 -15.19
C LYS A 152 -21.02 17.50 -15.85
N GLU A 153 -19.76 17.32 -15.46
CA GLU A 153 -18.89 16.28 -16.00
C GLU A 153 -17.85 15.84 -14.96
N GLY A 154 -17.46 14.57 -15.04
CA GLY A 154 -16.42 13.96 -14.21
C GLY A 154 -16.94 12.81 -13.36
N ASN A 155 -16.07 11.84 -13.09
CA ASN A 155 -16.34 10.67 -12.26
C ASN A 155 -15.26 10.51 -11.19
N TYR A 156 -15.64 10.03 -10.01
CA TYR A 156 -14.70 9.73 -8.94
C TYR A 156 -13.96 8.41 -9.23
N GLU A 157 -12.68 8.54 -9.54
CA GLU A 157 -11.73 7.43 -9.68
C GLU A 157 -10.71 7.48 -8.54
N ASN A 158 -10.16 8.67 -8.29
CA ASN A 158 -9.23 8.94 -7.20
C ASN A 158 -9.20 10.44 -6.89
N ARG A 159 -8.33 10.86 -5.96
CA ARG A 159 -8.22 12.28 -5.55
C ARG A 159 -7.83 13.22 -6.69
N LYS A 160 -7.22 12.73 -7.77
CA LYS A 160 -6.83 13.54 -8.94
C LYS A 160 -7.91 13.63 -10.02
N SER A 161 -9.03 12.91 -9.87
CA SER A 161 -10.16 12.99 -10.80
C SER A 161 -10.58 14.44 -11.01
N LYS A 162 -10.73 14.84 -12.27
CA LYS A 162 -11.20 16.17 -12.65
C LYS A 162 -12.72 16.24 -12.53
N LEU A 163 -13.21 17.39 -12.07
CA LEU A 163 -14.62 17.70 -11.90
C LEU A 163 -14.94 19.00 -12.61
N PHE A 164 -16.07 19.03 -13.31
CA PHE A 164 -16.67 20.22 -13.89
C PHE A 164 -17.97 20.51 -13.15
N LEU A 165 -17.96 21.58 -12.36
CA LEU A 165 -19.02 21.91 -11.42
C LEU A 165 -19.63 23.26 -11.80
N TYR A 166 -20.95 23.27 -11.99
CA TYR A 166 -21.72 24.50 -12.14
C TYR A 166 -22.16 25.01 -10.76
N CYS A 167 -21.93 26.29 -10.50
CA CYS A 167 -22.37 26.98 -9.30
C CYS A 167 -23.52 27.94 -9.64
N PRO A 168 -24.77 27.62 -9.26
CA PRO A 168 -25.93 28.48 -9.55
C PRO A 168 -25.80 29.88 -8.94
N LYS A 169 -25.11 30.01 -7.79
CA LYS A 169 -24.92 31.30 -7.11
C LYS A 169 -24.11 32.31 -7.93
N HIS A 170 -23.12 31.83 -8.68
CA HIS A 170 -22.23 32.68 -9.48
C HIS A 170 -22.51 32.55 -10.98
N ASP A 171 -23.55 31.80 -11.36
CA ASP A 171 -23.90 31.42 -12.72
C ASP A 171 -22.67 31.03 -13.57
N ALA A 172 -21.78 30.23 -12.99
CA ALA A 172 -20.48 29.92 -13.58
C ALA A 172 -20.14 28.44 -13.43
N THR A 173 -19.37 27.93 -14.40
CA THR A 173 -18.80 26.58 -14.35
C THR A 173 -17.32 26.65 -14.01
N HIS A 174 -16.90 25.83 -13.07
CA HIS A 174 -15.52 25.73 -12.61
C HIS A 174 -14.96 24.34 -12.85
N HIS A 175 -13.67 24.29 -13.18
CA HIS A 175 -12.92 23.04 -13.28
C HIS A 175 -12.05 22.89 -12.03
N THR A 176 -12.04 21.71 -11.44
CA THR A 176 -11.21 21.42 -10.27
C THR A 176 -10.85 19.93 -10.23
N THR A 177 -10.10 19.52 -9.21
CA THR A 177 -9.89 18.10 -8.91
C THR A 177 -10.65 17.74 -7.64
N VAL A 178 -10.94 16.45 -7.45
CA VAL A 178 -11.55 15.98 -6.20
C VAL A 178 -10.71 16.38 -4.98
N PHE A 179 -9.38 16.37 -5.08
CA PHE A 179 -8.48 16.78 -4.02
C PHE A 179 -8.72 18.23 -3.60
N HIS A 180 -8.73 19.16 -4.56
CA HIS A 180 -8.95 20.58 -4.27
C HIS A 180 -10.38 20.85 -3.85
N PHE A 181 -11.34 20.13 -4.43
CA PHE A 181 -12.74 20.26 -4.04
C PHE A 181 -13.01 19.75 -2.63
N LYS A 182 -12.31 18.70 -2.16
CA LYS A 182 -12.50 18.17 -0.80
C LYS A 182 -11.87 19.04 0.31
N ARG A 183 -11.04 20.02 -0.03
CA ARG A 183 -10.49 20.99 0.93
C ARG A 183 -11.46 22.14 1.14
#